data_AF-A0A537XX01-F1
#
_entry.id   AF-A0A537XX01-F1
#
_cell.length_a   1.000
_cell.length_b   1.000
_cell.length_c   1.000
_cell.angle_alpha   90.00
_cell.angle_beta   90.00
_cell.angle_gamma   90.00
#
_symmetry.space_group_name_H-M   'P 1'
#
loop_
_entity.id
_entity.type
_entity.pdbx_description
1 polymer ?
#
loop_
_entity_poly.entity_id
_entity_poly.type
_entity_poly.pdbx_seq_one_letter_code
_entity_poly.pdbx_strand_id
1 'polypeptide(L)'
;MKIVVSWLKEYCPTDLSSEELAELLTAKGAEVEEIERPWDRLKGVVVARVLEVRDHPNSDTLCLARVTTGDGEREVVVGVRNMKPGDLVP
;
A
#
# COMPACT_ATOMS: atom_id res chain seq x y z
N MET A 1 -20.08 -4.93 1.35
CA MET A 1 -19.37 -4.36 0.18
C MET A 1 -18.40 -3.31 0.69
N LYS A 2 -17.15 -3.28 0.23
CA LYS A 2 -16.17 -2.27 0.66
C LYS A 2 -16.01 -1.19 -0.41
N ILE A 3 -15.92 0.06 0.01
CA ILE A 3 -15.77 1.22 -0.89
C ILE A 3 -14.71 2.15 -0.28
N VAL A 4 -13.85 2.71 -1.14
CA VAL A 4 -12.86 3.71 -0.72
C VAL A 4 -13.56 5.06 -0.57
N VAL A 5 -13.44 5.69 0.60
CA VAL A 5 -14.10 6.96 0.91
C VAL A 5 -13.70 8.07 -0.07
N SER A 6 -12.45 8.09 -0.54
CA SER A 6 -11.99 9.08 -1.53
C SER A 6 -12.77 8.99 -2.84
N TRP A 7 -13.05 7.78 -3.34
CA TRP A 7 -13.86 7.60 -4.54
C TRP A 7 -15.29 8.08 -4.33
N LEU A 8 -15.89 7.79 -3.17
CA LEU A 8 -17.23 8.30 -2.86
C LEU A 8 -17.26 9.85 -2.90
N LYS A 9 -16.22 10.49 -2.37
CA LYS A 9 -16.07 11.96 -2.35
C LYS A 9 -15.82 12.57 -3.74
N GLU A 10 -15.26 11.82 -4.69
CA GLU A 10 -15.13 12.27 -6.08
C GLU A 10 -16.50 12.40 -6.77
N TYR A 11 -17.43 11.48 -6.50
CA TYR A 11 -18.79 11.52 -7.07
C TYR A 11 -19.74 12.42 -6.29
N CYS A 12 -19.57 12.51 -4.96
CA CYS A 12 -20.39 13.33 -4.09
C CYS A 12 -19.47 14.10 -3.11
N PRO A 13 -18.97 15.29 -3.53
CA PRO A 13 -18.07 16.09 -2.72
C PRO A 13 -18.69 16.46 -1.37
N THR A 14 -17.94 16.22 -0.29
CA THR A 14 -18.38 16.49 1.08
C THR A 14 -17.22 16.55 2.06
N ASP A 15 -17.35 17.40 3.07
CA ASP A 15 -16.38 17.58 4.15
C ASP A 15 -16.60 16.63 5.34
N LEU A 16 -17.66 15.80 5.29
CA LEU A 16 -17.96 14.83 6.34
C LEU A 16 -16.79 13.85 6.56
N SER A 17 -16.57 13.53 7.83
CA SER A 17 -15.69 12.45 8.27
C SER A 17 -16.24 11.07 7.88
N SER A 18 -15.39 10.05 7.95
CA SER A 18 -15.81 8.66 7.69
C SER A 18 -16.91 8.21 8.66
N GLU A 19 -16.84 8.65 9.92
CA GLU A 19 -17.84 8.40 10.97
C GLU A 19 -19.19 9.02 10.61
N GLU A 20 -19.22 10.31 10.29
CA GLU A 20 -20.47 11.02 9.94
C GLU A 20 -21.10 10.43 8.66
N LEU A 21 -20.27 10.03 7.69
CA LEU A 21 -20.74 9.33 6.51
C LEU A 21 -21.37 7.98 6.85
N ALA A 22 -20.76 7.21 7.75
CA ALA A 22 -21.29 5.91 8.16
C ALA A 22 -22.65 6.03 8.85
N GLU A 23 -22.80 7.01 9.75
CA GLU A 23 -24.07 7.31 10.41
C GLU A 23 -25.15 7.73 9.39
N LEU A 24 -24.80 8.65 8.47
CA LEU A 24 -25.72 9.15 7.45
C LEU A 24 -26.18 8.04 6.51
N LEU A 25 -25.26 7.22 6.01
CA LEU A 25 -25.57 6.10 5.12
C LEU A 25 -26.46 5.08 5.81
N THR A 26 -26.13 4.72 7.05
CA THR A 26 -26.92 3.77 7.85
C THR A 26 -28.34 4.28 8.07
N ALA A 27 -28.50 5.56 8.42
CA ALA A 27 -29.81 6.20 8.57
C ALA A 27 -30.64 6.26 7.27
N LYS A 28 -29.99 6.15 6.10
CA LYS A 28 -30.63 6.09 4.78
C LYS A 28 -30.83 4.66 4.25
N GLY A 29 -30.57 3.65 5.08
CA GLY A 29 -30.79 2.23 4.75
C GLY A 29 -29.59 1.54 4.11
N ALA A 30 -28.44 2.21 4.03
CA ALA A 30 -27.16 1.61 3.62
C ALA A 30 -26.29 1.43 4.86
N GLU A 31 -26.51 0.33 5.60
CA GLU A 31 -25.79 0.03 6.84
C GLU A 31 -24.28 -0.09 6.62
N VAL A 32 -23.51 0.54 7.51
CA VAL A 32 -22.04 0.47 7.51
C VAL A 32 -21.57 -0.36 8.70
N GLU A 33 -21.05 -1.54 8.41
CA GLU A 33 -20.59 -2.51 9.42
C GLU A 33 -19.23 -2.14 10.03
N GLU A 34 -18.33 -1.54 9.23
CA GLU A 34 -16.94 -1.28 9.64
C GLU A 34 -16.33 -0.10 8.87
N ILE A 35 -15.41 0.61 9.53
CA ILE A 35 -14.53 1.61 8.92
C ILE A 35 -13.08 1.15 9.06
N GLU A 36 -12.43 0.85 7.93
CA GLU A 36 -11.02 0.43 7.89
C GLU A 36 -10.09 1.61 7.56
N ARG A 37 -9.00 1.73 8.32
CA ARG A 37 -7.92 2.70 8.09
C ARG A 37 -6.61 1.99 7.76
N PRO A 38 -6.46 1.44 6.53
CA PRO A 38 -5.32 0.58 6.19
C PRO A 38 -3.98 1.34 6.21
N TRP A 39 -4.01 2.65 5.99
CA TRP A 39 -2.81 3.48 5.84
C TRP A 39 -2.12 3.84 7.16
N ASP A 40 -2.83 3.78 8.30
CA ASP A 40 -2.29 4.18 9.61
C ASP A 40 -1.06 3.36 10.03
N ARG A 41 -0.95 2.12 9.51
CA ARG A 41 0.14 1.20 9.82
C ARG A 41 1.36 1.35 8.93
N LEU A 42 1.32 2.21 7.92
CA LEU A 42 2.39 2.35 6.91
C LEU A 42 3.37 3.48 7.21
N LYS A 43 3.40 3.95 8.47
CA LYS A 43 4.35 4.99 8.89
C LYS A 43 5.80 4.53 8.66
N GLY A 44 6.53 5.26 7.83
CA GLY A 44 7.93 4.98 7.50
C GLY A 44 8.16 4.11 6.26
N VAL A 45 7.09 3.66 5.59
CA VAL A 45 7.19 2.99 4.29
C VAL A 45 7.46 4.05 3.21
N VAL A 46 8.44 3.77 2.33
CA VAL A 46 8.88 4.70 1.29
C VAL A 46 9.01 3.96 -0.04
N VAL A 47 8.77 4.66 -1.14
CA VAL A 47 8.95 4.06 -2.46
C VAL A 47 10.44 3.95 -2.77
N ALA A 48 10.89 2.73 -3.10
CA ALA A 48 12.23 2.41 -3.58
C ALA A 48 12.20 1.98 -5.06
N ARG A 49 13.29 2.23 -5.77
CA ARG A 49 13.50 1.73 -7.13
C ARG A 49 14.42 0.51 -7.09
N VAL A 50 14.03 -0.56 -7.79
CA VAL A 50 14.87 -1.74 -7.96
C VAL A 50 15.98 -1.44 -8.97
N LEU A 51 17.23 -1.67 -8.57
CA LEU A 51 18.41 -1.51 -9.41
C LEU A 51 18.85 -2.85 -10.02
N GLU A 52 18.82 -3.91 -9.21
CA GLU A 52 19.31 -5.23 -9.59
C GLU A 52 18.57 -6.31 -8.78
N VAL A 53 18.37 -7.49 -9.38
CA VAL A 53 17.84 -8.68 -8.71
C VAL A 53 18.70 -9.88 -9.09
N ARG A 54 19.24 -10.59 -8.10
CA ARG A 54 20.13 -11.75 -8.27
C ARG A 54 19.78 -12.88 -7.32
N ASP A 55 20.21 -14.10 -7.64
CA ASP A 55 19.99 -15.28 -6.78
C ASP A 55 20.74 -15.16 -5.45
N HIS A 56 20.12 -15.65 -4.38
CA HIS A 56 20.81 -15.74 -3.10
C HIS A 56 21.82 -16.90 -3.14
N PRO A 57 23.10 -16.69 -2.80
CA PRO A 57 24.15 -17.71 -2.98
C PRO A 57 23.93 -18.98 -2.13
N ASN A 58 23.18 -18.86 -1.05
CA ASN A 58 22.90 -19.96 -0.10
C ASN A 58 21.42 -20.36 -0.03
N SER A 59 20.59 -19.99 -1.01
CA SER A 59 19.17 -20.35 -1.00
C SER A 59 18.59 -20.38 -2.40
N ASP A 60 17.89 -21.47 -2.72
CA ASP A 60 17.20 -21.65 -4.00
C ASP A 60 15.84 -20.93 -4.07
N THR A 61 15.34 -20.42 -2.94
CA THR A 61 14.02 -19.78 -2.82
C THR A 61 14.09 -18.27 -2.56
N LEU A 62 15.25 -17.74 -2.19
CA LEU A 62 15.45 -16.34 -1.89
C LEU A 62 16.25 -15.65 -3.00
N CYS A 63 16.03 -14.35 -3.15
CA CYS A 63 16.81 -13.48 -4.01
C CYS A 63 17.34 -12.27 -3.24
N LEU A 64 18.41 -11.67 -3.77
CA LEU A 64 18.95 -10.40 -3.30
C LEU A 64 18.50 -9.31 -4.28
N ALA A 65 17.85 -8.28 -3.77
CA ALA A 65 17.49 -7.10 -4.53
C ALA A 65 18.29 -5.90 -4.04
N ARG A 66 18.98 -5.24 -4.97
CA ARG A 66 19.58 -3.93 -4.71
C ARG A 66 18.56 -2.87 -5.08
N VAL A 67 18.22 -2.02 -4.12
CA VAL A 67 17.21 -0.97 -4.27
C VAL A 67 17.79 0.37 -3.88
N THR A 68 17.25 1.44 -4.44
CA THR A 68 17.60 2.81 -4.05
C THR A 68 16.37 3.58 -3.61
N THR A 69 16.53 4.35 -2.54
CA THR A 69 15.58 5.38 -2.09
C THR A 69 16.23 6.76 -2.25
N GLY A 70 15.51 7.82 -1.89
CA GLY A 70 16.09 9.17 -1.81
C GLY A 70 17.29 9.30 -0.85
N ASP A 71 17.49 8.32 0.05
CA ASP A 71 18.56 8.34 1.07
C ASP A 71 19.76 7.44 0.73
N GLY A 72 19.74 6.76 -0.43
CA GLY A 72 20.85 5.91 -0.90
C GLY A 72 20.44 4.51 -1.35
N GLU A 73 21.43 3.65 -1.56
CA GLU A 73 21.24 2.26 -1.98
C GLU A 73 21.25 1.29 -0.80
N ARG A 74 20.44 0.24 -0.86
CA ARG A 74 20.40 -0.85 0.11
C ARG A 74 20.26 -2.18 -0.62
N GLU A 75 20.77 -3.25 -0.01
CA GLU A 75 20.53 -4.61 -0.46
C GLU A 75 19.57 -5.29 0.52
N VAL A 76 18.54 -5.95 -0.01
CA VAL A 76 17.51 -6.65 0.77
C VAL A 76 17.35 -8.08 0.28
N VAL A 77 17.12 -8.99 1.22
CA VAL A 77 16.77 -10.39 0.94
C VAL A 77 15.26 -10.47 0.73
N VAL A 78 14.83 -11.04 -0.39
CA VAL A 78 13.41 -11.10 -0.77
C VAL A 78 13.02 -12.52 -1.12
N GLY A 79 11.88 -12.97 -0.59
CA GLY A 79 11.36 -14.34 -0.80
C GLY A 79 10.45 -14.51 -2.03
N VAL A 80 10.23 -13.43 -2.79
CA VAL A 80 9.43 -13.43 -4.01
C VAL A 80 10.20 -12.76 -5.14
N ARG A 81 10.01 -13.25 -6.36
CA ARG A 81 10.80 -12.82 -7.54
C ARG A 81 9.95 -12.12 -8.60
N ASN A 82 8.92 -11.39 -8.17
CA ASN A 82 7.97 -10.68 -9.03
C ASN A 82 8.35 -9.22 -9.32
N MET A 83 9.63 -8.88 -9.20
CA MET A 83 10.19 -7.54 -9.43
C MET A 83 11.38 -7.62 -10.40
N LYS A 84 11.59 -6.56 -11.17
CA LYS A 84 12.70 -6.42 -12.13
C LYS A 84 13.37 -5.04 -11.99
N PRO A 85 14.63 -4.89 -12.44
CA PRO A 85 15.28 -3.58 -12.50
C PRO A 85 14.39 -2.52 -13.15
N GLY A 86 14.28 -1.37 -12.49
CA GLY A 86 13.44 -0.24 -12.88
C GLY A 86 12.07 -0.19 -12.18
N ASP A 87 11.59 -1.29 -11.60
CA ASP A 87 10.32 -1.31 -10.87
C ASP A 87 10.37 -0.41 -9.63
N LEU A 88 9.22 0.19 -9.29
CA LEU A 88 9.01 0.93 -8.05
C LEU A 88 8.25 0.05 -7.07
N VAL A 89 8.81 -0.13 -5.89
CA VAL A 89 8.28 -0.99 -4.82
C VAL A 89 8.19 -0.20 -3.51
N PRO A 90 7.22 -0.49 -2.63
CA PRO A 90 7.16 0.10 -1.30
C PRO A 90 8.23 -0.45 -0.35
#